data_AF-A0A2V7PDD8-F1
#
_entry.id   AF-A0A2V7PDD8-F1
#
_cell.length_a   1.000
_cell.length_b   1.000
_cell.length_c   1.000
_cell.angle_alpha   90.00
_cell.angle_beta   90.00
_cell.angle_gamma   90.00
#
_symmetry.space_group_name_H-M   'P 1'
#
loop_
_entity.id
_entity.type
_entity.pdbx_description
1 polymer ?
#
loop_
_entity_poly.entity_id
_entity_poly.type
_entity_poly.pdbx_seq_one_letter_code
_entity_poly.pdbx_strand_id
1 'polypeptide(L)' 'MVYVPRRSNLKVDTYNGPIGVREVKDRMALTAYNGPVLLDGVGGDVHARTTNGPADIRRN' A
#
# COMPACT_ATOMS: atom_id res chain seq x y z
N MET A 1 -5.61 12.55 -3.05
CA MET A 1 -5.79 11.33 -3.86
C MET A 1 -4.85 11.42 -5.05
N VAL A 2 -4.14 10.33 -5.37
CA VAL A 2 -3.15 10.27 -6.45
C VAL A 2 -3.51 9.12 -7.37
N TYR A 3 -3.40 9.32 -8.68
CA TYR A 3 -3.64 8.29 -9.70
C TYR A 3 -2.34 7.93 -10.40
N VAL A 4 -2.16 6.64 -10.64
CA VAL A 4 -1.00 6.08 -11.34
C VAL A 4 -1.48 5.07 -12.38
N PRO A 5 -0.69 4.79 -13.42
CA PRO A 5 -0.91 3.63 -14.26
C PRO A 5 -0.99 2.34 -13.43
N ARG A 6 -1.78 1.36 -13.90
CA ARG A 6 -1.92 0.06 -13.21
C ARG A 6 -0.61 -0.70 -13.05
N ARG A 7 0.38 -0.44 -13.90
CA ARG A 7 1.74 -0.98 -13.80
C ARG A 7 2.66 0.15 -13.39
N SER A 8 3.04 0.20 -12.13
CA SER A 8 3.84 1.28 -11.56
C SER A 8 4.55 0.83 -10.31
N ASN A 9 5.83 1.17 -10.21
CA ASN A 9 6.57 0.99 -8.97
C ASN A 9 6.16 2.06 -7.97
N LEU A 10 5.83 1.66 -6.74
CA LEU A 10 5.40 2.58 -5.68
C LEU A 10 6.36 2.57 -4.49
N LYS A 11 6.66 3.77 -3.98
CA LYS A 11 7.23 3.98 -2.66
C LYS A 11 6.37 5.00 -1.93
N VAL A 12 5.73 4.58 -0.83
CA VAL A 12 4.81 5.42 -0.06
C VAL A 12 5.13 5.29 1.42
N ASP A 13 5.34 6.42 2.08
CA ASP A 13 5.61 6.51 3.50
C ASP A 13 4.65 7.52 4.15
N THR A 14 4.09 7.18 5.31
CA THR A 14 3.27 8.11 6.11
C THR A 14 3.53 7.94 7.60
N TYR A 15 3.62 9.07 8.32
CA TYR A 15 3.80 9.06 9.77
C TYR A 15 2.50 8.92 10.54
N ASN A 16 1.50 9.76 10.24
CA ASN A 16 0.19 9.76 10.91
C ASN A 16 -0.90 9.73 9.85
N GLY A 17 -1.42 8.55 9.55
CA GLY A 17 -2.49 8.38 8.58
C GLY A 17 -2.45 7.06 7.81
N PRO A 18 -3.53 6.74 7.09
CA PRO A 18 -3.65 5.49 6.37
C PRO A 18 -2.82 5.48 5.07
N ILE A 19 -2.42 4.28 4.62
CA ILE A 19 -2.05 3.99 3.23
C ILE A 19 -3.13 3.12 2.61
N GLY A 20 -3.63 3.52 1.44
CA GLY A 20 -4.56 2.72 0.63
C GLY A 20 -4.04 2.59 -0.80
N VAL A 21 -3.87 1.35 -1.28
CA VAL A 21 -3.47 1.07 -2.67
C VAL A 21 -4.48 0.11 -3.30
N ARG A 22 -4.95 0.46 -4.50
CA ARG A 22 -5.96 -0.31 -5.23
C ARG A 22 -5.52 -0.58 -6.66
N GLU A 23 -5.62 -1.83 -7.09
CA GLU A 23 -5.42 -2.30 -8.47
C GLU A 23 -4.06 -1.95 -9.12
N VAL A 24 -3.03 -1.64 -8.34
CA VAL A 24 -1.67 -1.43 -8.85
C VAL A 24 -0.91 -2.76 -8.87
N LYS A 25 -0.09 -2.95 -9.89
CA LYS A 25 0.77 -4.11 -10.12
C LYS A 25 2.22 -3.64 -10.26
N ASP A 26 3.17 -4.53 -9.97
CA ASP A 26 4.64 -4.36 -9.94
C ASP A 26 5.19 -4.15 -8.52
N ARG A 27 6.38 -3.54 -8.37
CA ARG A 27 7.10 -3.46 -7.10
C ARG A 27 6.51 -2.38 -6.19
N MET A 28 6.28 -2.70 -4.92
CA MET A 28 5.77 -1.74 -3.94
C MET A 28 6.53 -1.82 -2.61
N ALA A 29 6.88 -0.66 -2.07
CA ALA A 29 7.39 -0.49 -0.70
C ALA A 29 6.50 0.51 0.05
N LEU A 30 5.76 0.04 1.05
CA LEU A 30 4.74 0.82 1.76
C LEU A 30 5.02 0.80 3.27
N THR A 31 5.15 1.98 3.88
CA THR A 31 5.40 2.13 5.32
C THR A 31 4.40 3.07 5.97
N ALA A 32 3.62 2.57 6.93
CA ALA A 32 2.80 3.40 7.81
C ALA A 32 3.30 3.32 9.25
N TYR A 33 3.62 4.44 9.89
CA TYR A 33 4.03 4.43 11.30
C TYR A 33 2.80 4.36 12.22
N ASN A 34 1.89 5.33 12.13
CA ASN A 34 0.65 5.39 12.91
C ASN A 34 -0.56 5.43 11.97
N GLY A 35 -0.95 4.27 11.46
CA GLY A 35 -2.11 4.17 10.58
C GLY A 35 -2.24 2.81 9.90
N PRO A 36 -3.45 2.50 9.41
CA PRO A 36 -3.70 1.24 8.74
C PRO A 36 -3.08 1.22 7.35
N VAL A 37 -2.76 0.02 6.87
CA VAL A 37 -2.42 -0.24 5.47
C VAL A 37 -3.51 -1.12 4.86
N LEU A 38 -4.14 -0.65 3.79
CA LEU A 38 -5.15 -1.38 3.02
C LEU A 38 -4.63 -1.62 1.60
N LEU A 39 -4.51 -2.89 1.23
CA LEU A 39 -4.14 -3.30 -0.12
C LEU A 39 -5.29 -4.11 -0.74
N ASP A 40 -5.80 -3.64 -1.87
CA ASP A 40 -6.92 -4.29 -2.55
C ASP A 40 -6.61 -4.51 -4.04
N GLY A 41 -6.64 -5.77 -4.46
CA GLY A 41 -6.35 -6.14 -5.85
C GLY A 41 -4.91 -5.80 -6.29
N VAL A 42 -3.96 -5.67 -5.36
CA VAL A 42 -2.54 -5.43 -5.69
C VAL A 42 -1.85 -6.71 -6.20
N GLY A 43 -0.64 -6.60 -6.76
CA GLY A 43 0.13 -7.78 -7.15
C GLY A 43 1.54 -7.46 -7.62
N GLY A 44 2.39 -8.48 -7.68
CA GLY A 44 3.83 -8.32 -7.92
C GLY A 44 4.63 -8.48 -6.63
N ASP A 45 5.75 -7.77 -6.53
CA ASP A 45 6.64 -7.77 -5.39
C ASP A 45 6.23 -6.68 -4.39
N VAL A 46 5.36 -7.04 -3.44
CA VAL A 46 4.70 -6.09 -2.52
C VAL A 46 5.23 -6.26 -1.10
N HIS A 47 5.93 -5.24 -0.62
CA HIS A 47 6.40 -5.15 0.76
C HIS A 47 5.63 -4.04 1.48
N ALA A 48 4.80 -4.42 2.45
CA ALA A 48 4.01 -3.49 3.24
C ALA A 48 4.24 -3.71 4.74
N ARG A 49 4.44 -2.61 5.48
CA ARG A 49 4.64 -2.62 6.93
C ARG A 49 3.81 -1.54 7.60
N THR A 50 3.27 -1.87 8.76
CA THR A 50 2.73 -0.92 9.71
C THR A 50 3.36 -1.13 11.10
N THR A 51 3.60 -0.04 11.84
CA THR A 51 4.13 -0.11 13.21
C THR A 51 2.99 -0.09 14.23
N ASN A 52 2.12 0.92 14.18
CA ASN A 52 0.97 1.11 15.06
C ASN A 52 -0.32 1.19 14.24
N GLY A 53 -0.72 0.08 13.65
CA GLY A 53 -1.96 -0.04 12.89
C GLY A 53 -2.17 -1.45 12.36
N PRO A 54 -3.38 -1.80 11.91
CA PRO A 54 -3.62 -3.06 11.23
C PRO A 54 -3.10 -3.02 9.79
N ALA A 55 -2.76 -4.18 9.25
CA ALA A 55 -2.56 -4.38 7.82
C ALA A 55 -3.63 -5.34 7.31
N ASP A 56 -4.35 -4.94 6.25
CA ASP A 56 -5.38 -5.75 5.60
C ASP A 56 -5.05 -5.90 4.10
N ILE A 57 -5.18 -7.12 3.60
CA ILE A 57 -4.91 -7.48 2.21
C ILE A 57 -6.13 -8.22 1.66
N ARG A 58 -6.71 -7.66 0.61
CA ARG A 58 -7.87 -8.22 -0.08
C ARG A 58 -7.51 -8.64 -1.49
N ARG A 59 -7.97 -9.84 -1.85
CA ARG A 59 -7.88 -10.39 -3.20
C ARG A 59 -9.31 -10.51 -3.73
N ASN A 60 -9.63 -9.78 -4.79
CA ASN A 60 -10.75 -10.12 -5.66
C ASN A 60 -10.46 -11.41 -6.42
#